data_AF-A0A7Y5A9T3-F1
#
_entry.id   AF-A0A7Y5A9T3-F1
#
_cell.length_a   1.000
_cell.length_b   1.000
_cell.length_c   1.000
_cell.angle_alpha   90.00
_cell.angle_beta   90.00
_cell.angle_gamma   90.00
#
_symmetry.space_group_name_H-M   'P 1'
#
loop_
_entity.id
_entity.type
_entity.pdbx_description
1 polymer ?
#
loop_
_entity_poly.entity_id
_entity_poly.type
_entity_poly.pdbx_seq_one_letter_code
_entity_poly.pdbx_strand_id
1 'polypeptide(L)'
;MKNKMVLLLTCLLLGSCGNVSVEDYASQQPKLDLAAFFSRPVQAWGMFQKRSGEVAKRFHVCIASHREGERLILDERFVYSDGERQRRVWTLTPERPGHWRGTAGDVIGEARGEMAGNALRWRYQLDLPVDGRHWQVDMD
;
A
#
# COMPACT_ATOMS: atom_id res chain seq x y z
N MET A 1 28.06 16.14 -39.36
CA MET A 1 27.12 16.97 -38.55
C MET A 1 25.70 16.40 -38.47
N LYS A 2 25.18 15.71 -39.50
CA LYS A 2 23.83 15.10 -39.49
C LYS A 2 23.63 13.97 -38.45
N ASN A 3 24.60 13.08 -38.24
CA ASN A 3 24.46 11.98 -37.26
C ASN A 3 24.45 12.41 -35.78
N LYS A 4 25.07 13.55 -35.43
CA LYS A 4 25.04 14.08 -34.06
C LYS A 4 23.66 14.66 -33.71
N MET A 5 22.91 15.13 -34.71
CA MET A 5 21.57 15.70 -34.52
C MET A 5 20.49 14.63 -34.33
N VAL A 6 20.65 13.47 -34.96
CA VAL A 6 19.74 12.32 -34.76
C VAL A 6 19.90 11.73 -33.36
N LEU A 7 21.14 11.61 -32.87
CA LEU A 7 21.42 11.07 -31.52
C LEU A 7 20.86 11.97 -30.40
N LEU A 8 20.89 13.29 -30.59
CA LEU A 8 20.33 14.25 -29.62
C LEU A 8 18.80 14.20 -29.57
N LEU A 9 18.15 13.92 -30.70
CA LEU A 9 16.68 13.83 -30.80
C LEU A 9 16.14 12.54 -30.17
N THR A 10 16.91 11.45 -30.17
CA THR A 10 16.52 10.18 -29.53
C THR A 10 16.58 10.25 -27.99
N CYS A 11 17.51 11.05 -27.42
CA CYS A 11 17.60 11.24 -25.97
C CYS A 11 16.44 12.07 -25.38
N LEU A 12 15.83 12.97 -26.16
CA LEU A 12 14.66 13.73 -25.70
C LEU A 12 13.35 12.91 -25.64
N LEU A 13 13.30 11.73 -26.28
CA LEU A 13 12.12 10.87 -26.30
C LEU A 13 12.08 9.85 -25.14
N LEU A 14 13.09 9.84 -24.27
CA LEU A 14 13.15 8.96 -23.09
C LEU A 14 12.53 9.58 -21.84
N GLY A 15 11.97 10.78 -21.94
CA GLY A 15 11.36 11.49 -20.81
C GLY A 15 9.86 11.26 -20.70
N SER A 16 9.42 10.11 -20.17
CA SER A 16 8.16 10.04 -19.41
C SER A 16 8.03 8.70 -18.67
N CYS A 17 8.84 8.50 -17.64
CA CYS A 17 8.38 7.69 -16.51
C CYS A 17 7.60 8.65 -15.61
N GLY A 18 6.35 8.97 -15.98
CA GLY A 18 5.46 9.72 -15.10
C GLY A 18 5.22 8.89 -13.84
N ASN A 19 5.73 9.35 -12.71
CA ASN A 19 5.36 8.79 -11.42
C ASN A 19 3.88 9.10 -11.19
N VAL A 20 3.04 8.06 -11.14
CA VAL A 20 1.62 8.22 -10.83
C VAL A 20 1.51 8.64 -9.37
N SER A 21 0.98 9.84 -9.16
CA SER A 21 0.75 10.42 -7.84
C SER A 21 -0.65 10.02 -7.35
N VAL A 22 -0.90 10.13 -6.04
CA VAL A 22 -2.26 9.86 -5.54
C VAL A 22 -3.22 10.97 -5.99
N GLU A 23 -2.70 12.19 -6.15
CA GLU A 23 -3.41 13.37 -6.60
C GLU A 23 -4.01 13.23 -8.00
N ASP A 24 -3.44 12.37 -8.86
CA ASP A 24 -4.00 12.06 -10.19
C ASP A 24 -5.42 11.48 -10.08
N TYR A 25 -5.78 10.92 -8.92
CA TYR A 25 -7.11 10.38 -8.64
C TYR A 25 -8.05 11.37 -7.94
N ALA A 26 -7.67 12.62 -7.71
CA ALA A 26 -8.44 13.58 -6.92
C ALA A 26 -9.87 13.85 -7.43
N SER A 27 -10.09 13.74 -8.74
CA SER A 27 -11.40 13.92 -9.38
C SER A 27 -12.28 12.67 -9.37
N GLN A 28 -11.74 11.52 -8.94
CA GLN A 28 -12.45 10.24 -8.94
C GLN A 28 -13.48 10.17 -7.82
N GLN A 29 -14.59 9.51 -8.11
CA GLN A 29 -15.73 9.37 -7.21
C GLN A 29 -16.18 7.91 -7.10
N PRO A 30 -16.83 7.51 -5.98
CA PRO A 30 -17.08 8.30 -4.77
C PRO A 30 -15.80 8.61 -3.99
N LYS A 31 -15.78 9.72 -3.23
CA LYS A 31 -14.62 10.00 -2.36
C LYS A 31 -14.47 8.92 -1.30
N LEU A 32 -13.23 8.49 -1.06
CA LEU A 32 -12.91 7.52 -0.02
C LEU A 32 -13.02 8.17 1.35
N ASP A 33 -13.98 7.69 2.15
CA ASP A 33 -13.98 7.86 3.60
C ASP A 33 -13.47 6.56 4.22
N LEU A 34 -12.27 6.61 4.80
CA LEU A 34 -11.60 5.43 5.34
C LEU A 34 -12.39 4.79 6.49
N ALA A 35 -12.95 5.60 7.38
CA ALA A 35 -13.69 5.11 8.53
C ALA A 35 -15.03 4.50 8.10
N ALA A 36 -15.70 5.12 7.12
CA ALA A 36 -16.92 4.57 6.55
C ALA A 36 -16.65 3.29 5.74
N PHE A 37 -15.56 3.25 4.97
CA PHE A 37 -15.17 2.09 4.17
C PHE A 37 -14.95 0.85 5.04
N PHE A 38 -14.22 1.00 6.15
CA PHE A 38 -13.97 -0.09 7.09
C PHE A 38 -15.07 -0.31 8.12
N SER A 39 -16.20 0.41 8.05
CA SER A 39 -17.31 0.26 9.00
C SER A 39 -17.98 -1.13 9.00
N ARG A 40 -17.69 -1.94 7.98
CA ARG A 40 -18.10 -3.33 7.85
C ARG A 40 -16.88 -4.21 7.57
N PRO A 41 -16.94 -5.52 7.86
CA PRO A 41 -15.85 -6.42 7.52
C PRO A 41 -15.50 -6.36 6.03
N VAL A 42 -14.23 -6.13 5.73
CA VAL A 42 -13.68 -6.08 4.37
C VAL A 42 -12.87 -7.34 4.11
N GLN A 43 -12.86 -7.82 2.88
CA GLN A 43 -12.00 -8.91 2.43
C GLN A 43 -11.12 -8.43 1.28
N ALA A 44 -9.87 -8.89 1.26
CA ALA A 44 -8.95 -8.62 0.16
C ALA A 44 -8.11 -9.86 -0.18
N TRP A 45 -7.57 -9.86 -1.39
CA TRP A 45 -6.68 -10.90 -1.91
C TRP A 45 -5.42 -10.26 -2.43
N GLY A 46 -4.29 -10.93 -2.27
CA GLY A 46 -3.02 -10.47 -2.79
C GLY A 46 -2.04 -11.59 -3.05
N MET A 47 -0.91 -11.22 -3.63
CA MET A 47 0.15 -12.16 -3.96
C MET A 47 1.53 -11.50 -3.92
N PHE A 48 2.54 -12.27 -3.54
CA PHE A 48 3.95 -11.89 -3.64
C PHE A 48 4.53 -12.45 -4.94
N GLN A 49 5.18 -11.60 -5.71
CA GLN A 49 5.82 -11.98 -6.97
C GLN A 49 7.33 -11.78 -6.87
N LYS A 50 8.09 -12.74 -7.40
CA LYS A 50 9.54 -12.61 -7.58
C LYS A 50 9.82 -11.63 -8.72
N ARG A 51 11.07 -11.16 -8.82
CA ARG A 51 11.52 -10.33 -9.96
C ARG A 51 11.35 -11.01 -11.32
N SER A 52 11.28 -12.34 -11.36
CA SER A 52 10.98 -13.12 -12.56
C SER A 52 9.51 -13.06 -12.99
N GLY A 53 8.62 -12.50 -12.16
CA GLY A 53 7.16 -12.53 -12.34
C GLY A 53 6.49 -13.80 -11.78
N GLU A 54 7.28 -14.77 -11.31
CA GLU A 54 6.76 -15.97 -10.66
C GLU A 54 6.03 -15.61 -9.36
N VAL A 55 4.81 -16.10 -9.18
CA VAL A 55 4.05 -15.86 -7.96
C VAL A 55 4.51 -16.81 -6.85
N ALA A 56 5.21 -16.26 -5.86
CA ALA A 56 5.79 -17.01 -4.75
C ALA A 56 4.76 -17.43 -3.70
N LYS A 57 3.81 -16.55 -3.35
CA LYS A 57 2.83 -16.78 -2.27
C LYS A 57 1.57 -15.97 -2.52
N ARG A 58 0.40 -16.51 -2.19
CA ARG A 58 -0.89 -15.80 -2.22
C ARG A 58 -1.43 -15.66 -0.81
N PHE A 59 -2.26 -14.65 -0.61
CA PHE A 59 -2.96 -14.47 0.65
C PHE A 59 -4.39 -13.98 0.42
N HIS A 60 -5.25 -14.38 1.36
CA HIS A 60 -6.56 -13.81 1.59
C HIS A 60 -6.53 -13.15 2.98
N VAL A 61 -7.13 -11.98 3.11
CA VAL A 61 -7.21 -11.25 4.37
C VAL A 61 -8.65 -10.84 4.65
N CYS A 62 -9.08 -11.09 5.89
CA CYS A 62 -10.30 -10.53 6.45
C CYS A 62 -9.93 -9.40 7.40
N ILE A 63 -10.57 -8.25 7.23
CA ILE A 63 -10.31 -7.03 8.00
C ILE A 63 -11.58 -6.69 8.77
N ALA A 64 -11.53 -6.81 10.09
CA ALA A 64 -12.53 -6.24 10.98
C ALA A 64 -12.01 -4.90 11.53
N SER A 65 -12.91 -3.98 11.86
CA SER A 65 -12.49 -2.72 12.47
C SER A 65 -13.36 -2.31 13.65
N HIS A 66 -12.80 -1.46 14.49
CA HIS A 66 -13.52 -0.72 15.51
C HIS A 66 -12.87 0.66 15.72
N ARG A 67 -13.61 1.58 16.34
CA ARG A 67 -13.08 2.91 16.67
C ARG A 67 -12.73 3.01 18.15
N GLU A 68 -11.64 3.70 18.45
CA GLU A 68 -11.21 4.07 19.80
C GLU A 68 -10.96 5.57 19.85
N GLY A 69 -11.98 6.34 20.25
CA GLY A 69 -11.95 7.79 20.16
C GLY A 69 -11.81 8.24 18.70
N GLU A 70 -10.68 8.90 18.39
CA GLU A 70 -10.35 9.33 17.02
C GLU A 70 -9.62 8.25 16.21
N ARG A 71 -9.12 7.20 16.87
CA ARG A 71 -8.36 6.14 16.21
C ARG A 71 -9.29 5.13 15.55
N LEU A 72 -8.86 4.60 14.42
CA LEU A 72 -9.48 3.48 13.72
C LEU A 72 -8.55 2.27 13.86
N ILE A 73 -9.03 1.21 14.50
CA ILE A 73 -8.28 -0.03 14.68
C ILE A 73 -8.72 -1.03 13.62
N LEU A 74 -7.77 -1.60 12.87
CA LEU A 74 -8.04 -2.64 11.88
C LEU A 74 -7.40 -3.96 12.34
N ASP A 75 -8.21 -4.98 12.63
CA ASP A 75 -7.77 -6.35 12.93
C ASP A 75 -7.77 -7.15 11.62
N GLU A 76 -6.60 -7.24 10.99
CA GLU A 76 -6.35 -7.98 9.75
C GLU A 76 -5.93 -9.41 10.06
N ARG A 77 -6.64 -10.37 9.47
CA ARG A 77 -6.37 -11.81 9.63
C ARG A 77 -6.07 -12.42 8.27
N PHE A 78 -4.81 -12.78 8.07
CA PHE A 78 -4.29 -13.34 6.85
C PHE A 78 -4.34 -14.87 6.88
N VAL A 79 -4.71 -15.45 5.75
CA VAL A 79 -4.55 -16.86 5.42
C VAL A 79 -3.73 -16.95 4.16
N TYR A 80 -2.57 -17.60 4.25
CA TYR A 80 -1.66 -17.78 3.12
C TYR A 80 -1.94 -19.09 2.39
N SER A 81 -1.46 -19.17 1.14
CA SER A 81 -1.64 -20.35 0.27
C SER A 81 -0.96 -21.63 0.78
N ASP A 82 0.01 -21.51 1.68
CA ASP A 82 0.68 -22.62 2.37
C ASP A 82 0.00 -23.02 3.69
N GLY A 83 -1.11 -22.34 4.05
CA GLY A 83 -1.88 -22.59 5.26
C GLY A 83 -1.41 -21.79 6.48
N GLU A 84 -0.32 -21.03 6.37
CA GLU A 84 0.12 -20.12 7.43
C GLU A 84 -0.94 -19.05 7.71
N ARG A 85 -0.97 -18.60 8.97
CA ARG A 85 -1.87 -17.54 9.42
C ARG A 85 -1.08 -16.45 10.08
N GLN A 86 -1.42 -15.21 9.78
CA GLN A 86 -0.83 -14.03 10.40
C GLN A 86 -1.93 -13.07 10.82
N ARG A 87 -1.67 -12.33 11.90
CA ARG A 87 -2.55 -11.27 12.36
C ARG A 87 -1.77 -9.97 12.39
N ARG A 88 -2.30 -8.94 11.73
CA ARG A 88 -1.77 -7.58 11.81
C ARG A 88 -2.86 -6.68 12.38
N VAL A 89 -2.53 -5.92 13.42
CA VAL A 89 -3.46 -4.96 14.00
C VAL A 89 -2.93 -3.56 13.73
N TRP A 90 -3.62 -2.83 12.84
CA TRP A 90 -3.32 -1.44 12.58
C TRP A 90 -4.00 -0.53 13.58
N THR A 91 -3.27 0.45 14.09
CA THR A 91 -3.81 1.59 14.81
C THR A 91 -3.66 2.83 13.93
N LEU A 92 -4.75 3.26 13.30
CA LEU A 92 -4.77 4.41 12.40
C LEU A 92 -5.24 5.66 13.14
N THR A 93 -4.50 6.76 13.00
CA THR A 93 -4.79 8.05 13.62
C THR A 93 -4.88 9.13 12.55
N PRO A 94 -5.95 9.94 12.52
CA PRO A 94 -6.05 11.05 11.58
C PRO A 94 -5.02 12.13 11.93
N GLU A 95 -4.34 12.70 10.94
CA GLU A 95 -3.41 13.81 11.16
C GLU A 95 -4.01 15.15 10.74
N ARG A 96 -4.59 15.17 9.54
CA ARG A 96 -5.20 16.33 8.88
C ARG A 96 -6.09 15.83 7.74
N PRO A 97 -6.95 16.66 7.13
CA PRO A 97 -7.86 16.20 6.09
C PRO A 97 -7.14 15.47 4.95
N GLY A 98 -7.51 14.20 4.71
CA GLY A 98 -6.89 13.35 3.69
C GLY A 98 -5.61 12.63 4.12
N HIS A 99 -5.11 12.84 5.34
CA HIS A 99 -3.85 12.27 5.83
C HIS A 99 -4.02 11.47 7.12
N TRP A 100 -3.39 10.31 7.16
CA TRP A 100 -3.44 9.35 8.27
C TRP A 100 -2.06 8.84 8.62
N ARG A 101 -1.81 8.60 9.91
CA ARG A 101 -0.68 7.79 10.39
C ARG A 101 -1.15 6.44 10.87
N GLY A 102 -0.30 5.44 10.74
CA GLY A 102 -0.59 4.10 11.22
C GLY A 102 0.59 3.42 11.88
N THR A 103 0.31 2.56 12.85
CA THR A 103 1.30 1.65 13.45
C THR A 103 0.74 0.24 13.46
N ALA A 104 1.62 -0.75 13.35
CA ALA A 104 1.32 -2.16 13.49
C ALA A 104 2.58 -2.90 13.98
N GLY A 105 2.41 -4.10 14.53
CA GLY A 105 3.50 -4.82 15.21
C GLY A 105 4.68 -5.22 14.32
N ASP A 106 4.47 -5.32 13.02
CA ASP A 106 5.47 -5.70 12.00
C ASP A 106 5.85 -4.53 11.08
N VAL A 107 5.47 -3.30 11.46
CA VAL A 107 5.81 -2.08 10.72
C VAL A 107 6.98 -1.40 11.41
N ILE A 108 8.00 -1.06 10.63
CA ILE A 108 9.15 -0.32 11.12
C ILE A 108 8.80 1.17 11.13
N GLY A 109 8.66 1.74 12.33
CA GLY A 109 8.28 3.15 12.51
C GLY A 109 6.77 3.37 12.34
N GLU A 110 6.39 4.33 11.49
CA GLU A 110 5.00 4.69 11.24
C GLU A 110 4.69 4.67 9.74
N ALA A 111 3.51 4.16 9.41
CA ALA A 111 2.93 4.25 8.09
C ALA A 111 2.32 5.64 7.86
N ARG A 112 2.38 6.10 6.60
CA ARG A 112 1.81 7.38 6.15
C ARG A 112 0.80 7.14 5.04
N GLY A 113 -0.42 7.63 5.27
CA GLY A 113 -1.53 7.57 4.35
C GLY A 113 -1.87 8.91 3.74
N GLU A 114 -2.07 8.92 2.43
CA GLU A 114 -2.53 10.07 1.66
C GLU A 114 -3.72 9.65 0.79
N MET A 115 -4.81 10.39 0.88
CA MET A 115 -6.03 10.09 0.13
C MET A 115 -6.35 11.21 -0.86
N ALA A 116 -6.76 10.82 -2.07
CA ALA A 116 -7.30 11.72 -3.07
C ALA A 116 -8.37 11.00 -3.91
N GLY A 117 -9.54 11.64 -4.04
CA GLY A 117 -10.71 11.02 -4.66
C GLY A 117 -11.08 9.72 -3.97
N ASN A 118 -11.03 8.60 -4.70
CA ASN A 118 -11.30 7.25 -4.19
C ASN A 118 -10.03 6.44 -3.86
N ALA A 119 -8.85 7.04 -3.95
CA ALA A 119 -7.57 6.36 -3.77
C ALA A 119 -6.97 6.64 -2.39
N LEU A 120 -6.27 5.64 -1.85
CA LEU A 120 -5.39 5.73 -0.68
C LEU A 120 -4.00 5.25 -1.11
N ARG A 121 -2.99 6.08 -0.91
CA ARG A 121 -1.59 5.67 -0.94
C ARG A 121 -1.11 5.44 0.48
N TRP A 122 -0.68 4.23 0.78
CA TRP A 122 -0.31 3.80 2.13
C TRP A 122 1.14 3.36 2.16
N ARG A 123 2.03 4.25 2.62
CA ARG A 123 3.49 4.07 2.57
C ARG A 123 4.04 3.64 3.91
N TYR A 124 4.82 2.56 3.94
CA TYR A 124 5.44 2.05 5.15
C TYR A 124 6.52 1.02 4.84
N GLN A 125 7.36 0.74 5.83
CA GLN A 125 8.35 -0.32 5.76
C GLN A 125 7.89 -1.51 6.59
N LEU A 126 7.74 -2.66 5.96
CA LEU A 126 7.29 -3.90 6.58
C LEU A 126 8.48 -4.79 6.92
N ASP A 127 8.52 -5.30 8.15
CA ASP A 127 9.41 -6.39 8.54
C ASP A 127 8.75 -7.74 8.20
N LEU A 128 9.16 -8.34 7.08
CA LEU A 128 8.55 -9.55 6.54
C LEU A 128 9.42 -10.79 6.84
N PRO A 129 8.96 -11.74 7.67
CA PRO A 129 9.63 -13.01 7.85
C PRO A 129 9.40 -13.94 6.64
N VAL A 130 10.47 -14.39 6.00
CA VAL A 130 10.47 -15.35 4.89
C VAL A 130 11.56 -16.39 5.11
N ASP A 131 11.19 -17.66 5.23
CA ASP A 131 12.10 -18.80 5.41
C ASP A 131 13.16 -18.59 6.52
N GLY A 132 12.74 -18.07 7.68
CA GLY A 132 13.60 -17.81 8.83
C GLY A 132 14.52 -16.58 8.69
N ARG A 133 14.34 -15.76 7.63
CA ARG A 133 15.02 -14.47 7.45
C ARG A 133 14.03 -13.33 7.47
N HIS A 134 14.46 -12.17 7.97
CA HIS A 134 13.68 -10.95 7.99
C HIS A 134 14.06 -10.07 6.80
N TRP A 135 13.06 -9.61 6.05
CA TRP A 135 13.21 -8.71 4.92
C TRP A 135 12.52 -7.40 5.22
N GLN A 136 13.25 -6.31 5.09
CA GLN A 136 12.64 -4.99 5.11
C GLN A 136 12.08 -4.68 3.72
N VAL A 137 10.77 -4.54 3.63
CA VAL A 137 10.06 -4.32 2.38
C VAL A 137 9.43 -2.93 2.40
N ASP A 138 9.84 -2.09 1.45
CA ASP A 138 9.22 -0.79 1.25
C ASP A 138 7.90 -0.94 0.47
N MET A 139 6.82 -0.49 1.08
CA MET A 139 5.49 -0.41 0.49
C MET A 139 5.25 1.05 0.10
N ASP A 140 5.01 1.31 -1.19
CA ASP A 140 4.88 2.66 -1.75
C ASP A 140 3.47 2.98 -2.30
#